data_AF-K1URY1-F1
#
_entry.id   AF-K1URY1-F1
#
_cell.length_a   1.000
_cell.length_b   1.000
_cell.length_c   1.000
_cell.angle_alpha   90.00
_cell.angle_beta   90.00
_cell.angle_gamma   90.00
#
_symmetry.space_group_name_H-M   'P 1'
#
loop_
_entity.id
_entity.type
_entity.pdbx_description
1 polymer ?
#
loop_
_entity_poly.entity_id
_entity_poly.type
_entity_poly.pdbx_seq_one_letter_code
_entity_poly.pdbx_strand_id
1 'polypeptide(L)'
;RLAQLEITLLDWMEAHKGSRKYVVFANKCWPSFQTQFGCVPCYVNSRLTARGIPVACEVDIYGAISEYIGACISEDAVTLLDINNSVPADMYVESIKDKYNYTLKDTFMGFHCGNTASCKLTSKTMKYQLIMHRGLEPDKEPDITRGTLEGDIVPGDITFFRLQSTADAKLR
;
A
#
# COMPACT_ATOMS: atom_id res chain seq x y z
N ARG A 1 0.26 16.44 -11.71
CA ARG A 1 -0.74 15.55 -11.09
C ARG A 1 -0.25 15.00 -9.75
N LEU A 2 0.70 14.05 -9.68
CA LEU A 2 1.14 13.44 -8.40
C LEU A 2 1.67 14.46 -7.36
N ALA A 3 2.57 15.36 -7.75
CA ALA A 3 3.11 16.37 -6.84
C ALA A 3 2.03 17.35 -6.33
N GLN A 4 1.08 17.72 -7.20
CA GLN A 4 -0.06 18.55 -6.80
C GLN A 4 -0.96 17.80 -5.82
N LEU A 5 -1.22 16.51 -6.07
CA LEU A 5 -1.99 15.68 -5.15
C LEU A 5 -1.31 15.59 -3.78
N GLU A 6 0.01 15.38 -3.72
CA GLU A 6 0.76 15.32 -2.47
C GLU A 6 0.61 16.61 -1.66
N ILE A 7 0.82 17.77 -2.30
CA ILE A 7 0.66 19.08 -1.66
C ILE A 7 -0.79 19.27 -1.21
N THR A 8 -1.78 19.00 -2.06
CA THR A 8 -3.20 19.12 -1.71
C THR A 8 -3.56 18.27 -0.49
N LEU A 9 -3.06 17.04 -0.39
CA LEU A 9 -3.33 16.18 0.77
C LEU A 9 -2.68 16.72 2.05
N LEU A 10 -1.47 17.29 1.96
CA LEU A 10 -0.78 17.90 3.10
C LEU A 10 -1.50 19.17 3.57
N ASP A 11 -1.89 20.04 2.64
CA ASP A 11 -2.66 21.25 2.95
C ASP A 11 -4.03 20.89 3.55
N TRP A 12 -4.70 19.89 2.98
CA TRP A 12 -5.97 19.39 3.48
C TRP A 12 -5.82 18.80 4.89
N MET A 13 -4.77 18.02 5.13
CA MET A 13 -4.44 17.49 6.44
C MET A 13 -4.32 18.62 7.46
N GLU A 14 -3.49 19.62 7.18
CA GLU A 14 -3.23 20.71 8.12
C GLU A 14 -4.48 21.53 8.40
N ALA A 15 -5.25 21.88 7.36
CA ALA A 15 -6.49 22.64 7.51
C ALA A 15 -7.59 21.90 8.31
N HIS A 16 -7.59 20.56 8.31
CA HIS A 16 -8.65 19.75 8.93
C HIS A 16 -8.20 18.97 10.18
N LYS A 17 -6.91 18.98 10.51
CA LYS A 17 -6.36 18.31 11.70
C LYS A 17 -6.96 18.84 13.00
N GLY A 18 -7.29 20.14 13.06
CA GLY A 18 -7.83 20.78 14.25
C GLY A 18 -6.92 20.55 15.46
N SER A 19 -7.50 20.14 16.60
CA SER A 19 -6.74 19.81 17.82
C SER A 19 -6.11 18.41 17.85
N ARG A 20 -6.31 17.58 16.82
CA ARG A 20 -5.79 16.19 16.83
C ARG A 20 -4.28 16.23 16.66
N LYS A 21 -3.56 15.39 17.40
CA LYS A 21 -2.10 15.28 17.26
C LYS A 21 -1.69 14.52 15.99
N TYR A 22 -2.48 13.52 15.61
CA TYR A 22 -2.20 12.59 14.51
C TYR A 22 -3.34 12.56 13.50
N VAL A 23 -3.02 12.32 12.24
CA VAL A 23 -3.96 12.19 11.13
C VAL A 23 -3.57 10.97 10.32
N VAL A 24 -4.59 10.23 9.88
CA VAL A 24 -4.45 9.13 8.93
C VAL A 24 -5.42 9.37 7.78
N PHE A 25 -5.10 8.83 6.61
CA PHE A 25 -5.99 8.83 5.45
C PHE A 25 -6.45 7.40 5.15
N ALA A 26 -7.73 7.24 4.83
CA ALA A 26 -8.27 6.03 4.24
C ALA A 26 -9.01 6.45 2.96
N ASN A 27 -8.26 6.63 1.86
CA ASN A 27 -8.78 7.27 0.66
C ASN A 27 -9.36 6.25 -0.33
N LYS A 28 -10.45 6.63 -1.01
CA LYS A 28 -10.94 5.88 -2.16
C LYS A 28 -9.98 6.08 -3.32
N CYS A 29 -9.12 5.11 -3.63
CA CYS A 29 -8.08 5.25 -4.65
C CYS A 29 -8.57 5.00 -6.09
N TRP A 30 -9.41 3.99 -6.31
CA TRP A 30 -9.92 3.60 -7.64
C TRP A 30 -11.45 3.40 -7.63
N PRO A 31 -12.14 3.64 -8.75
CA PRO A 31 -11.68 4.31 -9.98
C PRO A 31 -11.69 5.85 -9.87
N SER A 32 -11.91 6.38 -8.67
CA SER A 32 -12.17 7.82 -8.47
C SER A 32 -10.96 8.70 -8.78
N PHE A 33 -9.73 8.31 -8.43
CA PHE A 33 -8.59 9.21 -8.67
C PHE A 33 -8.21 9.33 -10.14
N GLN A 34 -8.38 8.26 -10.92
CA GLN A 34 -8.08 8.27 -12.35
C GLN A 34 -9.07 9.18 -13.08
N THR A 35 -10.36 9.05 -12.77
CA THR A 35 -11.43 9.82 -13.43
C THR A 35 -11.50 11.28 -12.98
N GLN A 36 -11.19 11.58 -11.72
CA GLN A 36 -11.29 12.94 -11.16
C GLN A 36 -9.97 13.70 -11.15
N PHE A 37 -8.84 13.01 -10.94
CA PHE A 37 -7.52 13.62 -10.75
C PHE A 37 -6.47 13.17 -11.78
N GLY A 38 -6.81 12.24 -12.68
CA GLY A 38 -5.96 11.80 -13.78
C GLY A 38 -4.68 11.07 -13.34
N CYS A 39 -4.67 10.44 -12.17
CA CYS A 39 -3.53 9.61 -11.71
C CYS A 39 -3.96 8.55 -10.69
N VAL A 40 -3.08 7.57 -10.47
CA VAL A 40 -3.17 6.64 -9.34
C VAL A 40 -2.44 7.25 -8.12
N PRO A 41 -3.01 7.22 -6.91
CA PRO A 41 -2.40 7.88 -5.76
C PRO A 41 -1.33 7.05 -5.04
N CYS A 42 -1.16 5.76 -5.35
CA CYS A 42 -0.41 4.81 -4.51
C CYS A 42 1.05 5.26 -4.24
N TYR A 43 1.77 5.85 -5.20
CA TYR A 43 3.10 6.43 -4.95
C TYR A 43 3.09 7.64 -4.00
N VAL A 44 2.06 8.49 -4.07
CA VAL A 44 1.92 9.63 -3.14
C VAL A 44 1.58 9.11 -1.75
N ASN A 45 0.64 8.15 -1.65
CA ASN A 45 0.29 7.49 -0.40
C ASN A 45 1.54 6.93 0.30
N SER A 46 2.40 6.22 -0.45
CA SER A 46 3.59 5.61 0.15
C SER A 46 4.64 6.63 0.63
N ARG A 47 4.73 7.80 -0.01
CA ARG A 47 5.56 8.92 0.45
C ARG A 47 5.04 9.53 1.74
N LEU A 48 3.72 9.65 1.89
CA LEU A 48 3.10 10.12 3.12
C LEU A 48 3.34 9.11 4.26
N THR A 49 3.13 7.82 4.00
CA THR A 49 3.39 6.76 4.99
C THR A 49 4.86 6.75 5.43
N ALA A 50 5.81 6.94 4.51
CA ALA A 50 7.23 7.06 4.83
C ALA A 50 7.57 8.27 5.73
N ARG A 51 6.70 9.27 5.79
CA ARG A 51 6.82 10.46 6.64
C ARG A 51 6.03 10.33 7.95
N GLY A 52 5.51 9.14 8.26
CA GLY A 52 4.71 8.90 9.46
C GLY A 52 3.27 9.40 9.34
N ILE A 53 2.76 9.61 8.12
CA ILE A 53 1.34 9.92 7.86
C ILE A 53 0.72 8.71 7.19
N PRO A 54 0.07 7.79 7.92
CA PRO A 54 -0.53 6.59 7.35
C PRO A 54 -1.58 6.92 6.29
N VAL A 55 -1.54 6.20 5.17
CA VAL A 55 -2.50 6.33 4.08
C VAL A 55 -2.89 4.95 3.55
N ALA A 56 -4.03 4.44 3.99
CA ALA A 56 -4.56 3.19 3.48
C ALA A 56 -5.37 3.41 2.20
N CYS A 57 -5.15 2.52 1.24
CA CYS A 57 -5.92 2.46 -0.01
C CYS A 57 -7.36 1.98 0.25
N GLU A 58 -8.22 2.12 -0.76
CA GLU A 58 -9.54 1.46 -0.82
C GLU A 58 -10.50 1.75 0.34
N VAL A 59 -10.34 2.91 0.99
CA VAL A 59 -11.15 3.28 2.16
C VAL A 59 -10.96 2.30 3.33
N ASP A 60 -9.80 1.67 3.43
CA ASP A 60 -9.49 0.71 4.48
C ASP A 60 -9.13 1.40 5.80
N ILE A 61 -10.16 1.80 6.54
CA ILE A 61 -10.02 2.50 7.83
C ILE A 61 -9.23 1.65 8.85
N TYR A 62 -9.47 0.34 8.90
CA TYR A 62 -8.75 -0.53 9.82
C TYR A 62 -7.30 -0.74 9.40
N GLY A 63 -7.03 -0.77 8.10
CA GLY A 63 -5.68 -0.73 7.55
C GLY A 63 -4.94 0.53 7.97
N ALA A 64 -5.57 1.70 7.83
CA ALA A 64 -4.96 2.98 8.21
C ALA A 64 -4.60 3.04 9.71
N ILE A 65 -5.48 2.51 10.56
CA ILE A 65 -5.20 2.41 12.01
C ILE A 65 -4.11 1.37 12.28
N SER A 66 -4.09 0.26 11.55
CA SER A 66 -3.04 -0.77 11.69
C SER A 66 -1.67 -0.22 11.30
N GLU A 67 -1.58 0.52 10.20
CA GLU A 67 -0.37 1.22 9.78
C GLU A 67 0.09 2.24 10.84
N TYR A 68 -0.85 3.00 11.43
CA TYR A 68 -0.54 3.93 12.50
C TYR A 68 0.05 3.25 13.74
N ILE A 69 -0.59 2.16 14.20
CA ILE A 69 -0.10 1.37 15.34
C ILE A 69 1.28 0.80 15.03
N GLY A 70 1.46 0.22 13.84
CA GLY A 70 2.73 -0.30 13.39
C GLY A 70 3.82 0.76 13.41
N ALA A 71 3.57 1.94 12.82
CA ALA A 71 4.52 3.04 12.75
C ALA A 71 4.89 3.58 14.14
N CYS A 72 3.94 3.59 15.08
CA CYS A 72 4.20 4.02 16.46
C CYS A 72 5.05 3.02 17.25
N ILE A 73 4.93 1.71 16.95
CA ILE A 73 5.69 0.65 17.64
C ILE A 73 7.08 0.49 17.03
N SER A 74 7.18 0.55 15.70
CA SER A 74 8.45 0.33 14.98
C SER A 74 9.28 1.60 14.83
N GLU A 75 8.68 2.79 14.96
CA GLU A 75 9.28 4.07 14.60
C GLU A 75 9.81 4.09 13.14
N ASP A 76 9.19 3.28 12.27
CA ASP A 76 9.65 3.02 10.91
C ASP A 76 8.47 3.00 9.92
N ALA A 77 8.75 3.13 8.63
CA ALA A 77 7.74 3.07 7.57
C ALA A 77 7.07 1.70 7.53
N VAL A 78 5.75 1.69 7.59
CA VAL A 78 4.92 0.48 7.43
C VAL A 78 4.46 0.36 5.99
N THR A 79 4.19 -0.87 5.53
CA THR A 79 3.56 -1.12 4.24
C THR A 79 2.29 -1.92 4.45
N LEU A 80 1.23 -1.55 3.75
CA LEU A 80 0.02 -2.35 3.61
C LEU A 80 0.21 -3.36 2.47
N LEU A 81 -0.22 -4.61 2.68
CA LEU A 81 -0.11 -5.69 1.69
C LEU A 81 -1.44 -6.44 1.60
N ASP A 82 -1.83 -6.77 0.38
CA ASP A 82 -2.86 -7.73 0.04
C ASP A 82 -2.26 -9.14 0.11
N ILE A 83 -2.91 -10.00 0.90
CA ILE A 83 -2.57 -11.42 1.02
C ILE A 83 -3.79 -12.21 0.54
N ASN A 84 -3.74 -12.67 -0.70
CA ASN A 84 -4.82 -13.43 -1.32
C ASN A 84 -4.33 -14.69 -2.07
N ASN A 85 -3.02 -14.90 -2.14
CA ASN A 85 -2.41 -16.05 -2.82
C ASN A 85 -1.39 -16.76 -1.90
N SER A 86 -1.41 -18.09 -1.94
CA SER A 86 -0.33 -18.93 -1.41
C SER A 86 0.77 -19.09 -2.46
N VAL A 87 2.01 -19.33 -2.02
CA VAL A 87 3.10 -19.64 -2.96
C VAL A 87 2.79 -20.96 -3.67
N PRO A 88 2.88 -21.02 -5.01
CA PRO A 88 2.73 -22.27 -5.76
C PRO A 88 3.78 -23.33 -5.39
N ALA A 89 3.41 -24.61 -5.45
CA ALA A 89 4.27 -25.71 -5.01
C ALA A 89 5.57 -25.83 -5.83
N ASP A 90 5.51 -25.58 -7.14
CA ASP A 90 6.65 -25.53 -8.04
C ASP A 90 7.62 -24.39 -7.67
N MET A 91 7.10 -23.18 -7.44
CA MET A 91 7.90 -22.03 -6.99
C MET A 91 8.56 -22.29 -5.62
N TYR A 92 7.84 -22.93 -4.70
CA TYR A 92 8.40 -23.32 -3.40
C TYR A 92 9.55 -24.33 -3.56
N VAL A 93 9.37 -25.37 -4.39
CA VAL A 93 10.42 -26.37 -4.64
C VAL A 93 11.66 -25.73 -5.28
N GLU A 94 11.46 -24.85 -6.26
CA GLU A 94 12.55 -24.21 -6.99
C GLU A 94 13.32 -23.19 -6.12
N SER A 95 12.60 -22.40 -5.33
CA SER A 95 13.16 -21.19 -4.73
C SER A 95 13.27 -21.20 -3.20
N ILE A 96 12.60 -22.10 -2.49
CA ILE A 96 12.47 -22.02 -1.02
C ILE A 96 12.91 -23.30 -0.30
N LYS A 97 12.42 -24.47 -0.73
CA LYS A 97 12.48 -25.76 0.00
C LYS A 97 13.86 -26.12 0.56
N ASP A 98 14.91 -25.96 -0.24
CA ASP A 98 16.28 -26.35 0.13
C ASP A 98 17.16 -25.15 0.52
N LYS A 99 16.59 -23.94 0.57
CA LYS A 99 17.29 -22.68 0.93
C LYS A 99 16.90 -22.15 2.30
N TYR A 100 15.68 -22.42 2.75
CA TYR A 100 15.13 -21.92 4.00
C TYR A 100 14.42 -23.02 4.77
N ASN A 101 14.35 -22.89 6.10
CA ASN A 101 13.62 -23.81 6.96
C ASN A 101 12.14 -23.42 7.09
N TYR A 102 11.47 -23.26 5.94
CA TYR A 102 10.04 -23.00 5.85
C TYR A 102 9.36 -24.17 5.14
N THR A 103 8.17 -24.53 5.59
CA THR A 103 7.29 -25.43 4.82
C THR A 103 6.49 -24.63 3.81
N LEU A 104 5.88 -25.31 2.83
CA LEU A 104 4.97 -24.66 1.88
C LEU A 104 3.84 -23.88 2.59
N LYS A 105 3.38 -24.36 3.75
CA LYS A 105 2.30 -23.72 4.53
C LYS A 105 2.74 -22.45 5.26
N ASP A 106 4.04 -22.23 5.40
CA ASP A 106 4.61 -21.04 6.02
C ASP A 106 4.82 -19.90 5.01
N THR A 107 4.52 -20.16 3.73
CA THR A 107 4.79 -19.21 2.63
C THR A 107 3.50 -18.65 2.03
N PHE A 108 3.51 -17.36 1.72
CA PHE A 108 2.40 -16.66 1.06
C PHE A 108 2.95 -15.58 0.14
N MET A 109 2.10 -15.06 -0.75
CA MET A 109 2.44 -13.92 -1.61
C MET A 109 1.77 -12.66 -1.08
N GLY A 110 2.56 -11.64 -0.77
CA GLY A 110 2.09 -10.31 -0.41
C GLY A 110 2.43 -9.31 -1.49
N PHE A 111 1.45 -8.53 -1.94
CA PHE A 111 1.64 -7.43 -2.90
C PHE A 111 0.68 -6.30 -2.59
N HIS A 112 0.85 -5.14 -3.22
CA HIS A 112 -0.16 -4.08 -3.15
C HIS A 112 -0.05 -3.16 -4.38
N CYS A 113 -0.92 -2.14 -4.47
CA CYS A 113 -1.02 -1.24 -5.62
C CYS A 113 0.18 -0.29 -5.82
N GLY A 114 1.33 -0.54 -5.18
CA GLY A 114 2.47 0.38 -5.13
C GLY A 114 2.41 1.37 -3.98
N ASN A 115 1.55 1.12 -2.98
CA ASN A 115 1.52 1.86 -1.71
C ASN A 115 2.56 1.29 -0.71
N THR A 116 3.79 1.13 -1.17
CA THR A 116 4.93 0.67 -0.37
C THR A 116 6.00 1.74 -0.41
N ALA A 117 6.45 2.18 0.77
CA ALA A 117 7.45 3.24 0.87
C ALA A 117 8.71 2.84 0.10
N SER A 118 9.30 3.79 -0.64
CA SER A 118 10.44 3.51 -1.48
C SER A 118 11.65 2.98 -0.69
N CYS A 119 11.80 3.34 0.59
CA CYS A 119 12.83 2.79 1.47
C CYS A 119 12.65 1.30 1.81
N LYS A 120 11.47 0.73 1.59
CA LYS A 120 11.13 -0.69 1.81
C LYS A 120 11.23 -1.55 0.55
N LEU A 121 11.74 -0.99 -0.55
CA LEU A 121 11.91 -1.71 -1.82
C LEU A 121 13.40 -1.81 -2.22
N THR A 122 13.80 -2.94 -2.80
CA THR A 122 15.15 -3.15 -3.35
C THR A 122 15.31 -2.50 -4.72
N SER A 123 14.28 -2.61 -5.56
CA SER A 123 14.15 -1.97 -6.88
C SER A 123 12.95 -1.01 -6.86
N LYS A 124 13.01 0.10 -7.61
CA LYS A 124 12.01 1.18 -7.50
C LYS A 124 11.78 1.79 -8.86
N THR A 125 10.67 1.43 -9.50
CA THR A 125 10.30 2.00 -10.80
C THR A 125 8.91 2.59 -10.75
N MET A 126 8.77 3.85 -11.15
CA MET A 126 7.45 4.46 -11.31
C MET A 126 6.78 3.87 -12.55
N LYS A 127 5.56 3.34 -12.38
CA LYS A 127 4.80 2.62 -13.40
C LYS A 127 3.33 3.05 -13.40
N TYR A 128 2.46 2.20 -13.91
CA TYR A 128 1.02 2.39 -13.99
C TYR A 128 0.30 1.15 -13.46
N GLN A 129 -0.95 1.29 -13.04
CA GLN A 129 -1.74 0.15 -12.60
C GLN A 129 -2.27 -0.67 -13.79
N LEU A 130 -1.76 -1.89 -13.97
CA LEU A 130 -2.10 -2.75 -15.12
C LEU A 130 -3.59 -3.10 -15.20
N ILE A 131 -4.21 -3.47 -14.07
CA ILE A 131 -5.64 -3.83 -14.03
C ILE A 131 -6.49 -2.61 -14.39
N MET A 132 -6.12 -1.45 -13.86
CA MET A 132 -6.83 -0.19 -14.08
C MET A 132 -6.68 0.30 -15.52
N HIS A 133 -5.50 0.14 -16.12
CA HIS A 133 -5.22 0.48 -17.52
C HIS A 133 -6.09 -0.34 -18.47
N ARG A 134 -6.12 -1.67 -18.29
CA ARG A 134 -6.99 -2.57 -19.05
C ARG A 134 -8.48 -2.20 -18.96
N GLY A 135 -8.91 -1.64 -17.83
CA GLY A 135 -10.30 -1.27 -17.58
C GLY A 135 -10.71 0.13 -18.06
N LEU A 136 -9.82 1.13 -17.99
CA LEU A 136 -10.16 2.54 -18.28
C LEU A 136 -9.54 3.09 -19.55
N GLU A 137 -8.38 2.62 -19.97
CA GLU A 137 -7.64 3.15 -21.11
C GLU A 137 -6.87 2.08 -21.89
N PRO A 138 -7.53 0.97 -22.29
CA PRO A 138 -6.85 -0.22 -22.86
C PRO A 138 -6.13 0.07 -24.18
N ASP A 139 -6.65 0.98 -24.99
CA ASP A 139 -6.22 1.21 -26.37
C ASP A 139 -5.21 2.37 -26.53
N LYS A 140 -4.64 2.84 -25.42
CA LYS A 140 -3.65 3.93 -25.46
C LYS A 140 -2.55 3.74 -24.42
N GLU A 141 -1.45 4.47 -24.62
CA GLU A 141 -0.42 4.60 -23.59
C GLU A 141 -1.03 5.06 -22.26
N PRO A 142 -0.59 4.52 -21.12
CA PRO A 142 -1.09 4.92 -19.81
C PRO A 142 -1.00 6.44 -19.64
N ASP A 143 -2.07 7.08 -19.20
CA ASP A 143 -2.13 8.50 -18.91
C ASP A 143 -2.73 8.71 -17.52
N ILE A 144 -3.96 8.25 -17.31
CA ILE A 144 -4.67 8.43 -16.03
C ILE A 144 -4.37 7.32 -15.01
N THR A 145 -3.75 6.23 -15.44
CA THR A 145 -3.41 5.07 -14.60
C THR A 145 -1.97 5.05 -14.11
N ARG A 146 -1.16 6.07 -14.43
CA ARG A 146 0.20 6.24 -13.91
C ARG A 146 0.18 6.66 -12.44
N GLY A 147 1.18 6.20 -11.67
CA GLY A 147 1.35 6.60 -10.26
C GLY A 147 1.56 5.44 -9.29
N THR A 148 2.01 4.29 -9.79
CA THR A 148 2.44 3.16 -8.96
C THR A 148 3.94 3.16 -8.80
N LEU A 149 4.42 2.58 -7.71
CA LEU A 149 5.82 2.22 -7.53
C LEU A 149 5.92 0.69 -7.55
N GLU A 150 6.66 0.14 -8.52
CA GLU A 150 6.89 -1.29 -8.65
C GLU A 150 8.32 -1.65 -8.23
N GLY A 151 8.44 -2.76 -7.52
CA GLY A 151 9.69 -3.34 -7.07
C GLY A 151 9.50 -4.40 -6.00
N ASP A 152 10.58 -5.08 -5.66
CA ASP A 152 10.57 -6.15 -4.66
C ASP A 152 10.78 -5.58 -3.25
N ILE A 153 10.09 -6.15 -2.27
CA ILE A 153 10.24 -5.77 -0.86
C ILE A 153 11.65 -6.14 -0.37
N VAL A 154 12.25 -5.27 0.44
CA VAL A 154 13.53 -5.53 1.09
C VAL A 154 13.40 -6.77 1.98
N PRO A 155 14.27 -7.79 1.83
CA PRO A 155 14.23 -8.98 2.67
C PRO A 155 14.61 -8.62 4.12
N GLY A 156 13.93 -9.22 5.09
CA GLY A 156 14.20 -9.02 6.51
C GLY A 156 13.11 -9.61 7.41
N ASP A 157 13.33 -9.50 8.71
CA ASP A 157 12.34 -9.88 9.72
C ASP A 157 11.16 -8.90 9.69
N ILE A 158 9.96 -9.43 9.88
CA ILE A 158 8.72 -8.67 9.78
C ILE A 158 7.74 -9.07 10.88
N THR A 159 6.84 -8.15 11.20
CA THR A 159 5.66 -8.42 12.02
C THR A 159 4.42 -8.20 11.18
N PHE A 160 3.55 -9.22 11.10
CA PHE A 160 2.23 -9.06 10.51
C PHE A 160 1.25 -8.59 11.56
N PHE A 161 0.48 -7.56 11.23
CA PHE A 161 -0.56 -7.05 12.09
C PHE A 161 -1.74 -6.57 11.26
N ARG A 162 -2.95 -6.92 11.69
CA ARG A 162 -4.21 -6.44 11.13
C ARG A 162 -5.17 -6.19 12.27
N LEU A 163 -5.54 -4.93 12.48
CA LEU A 163 -6.72 -4.61 13.25
C LEU A 163 -7.97 -4.99 12.44
N GLN A 164 -8.92 -5.63 13.09
CA GLN A 164 -10.18 -6.02 12.48
C GLN A 164 -11.32 -5.88 13.48
N SER A 165 -12.53 -5.63 12.96
CA SER A 165 -13.76 -5.70 13.75
C SER A 165 -14.65 -6.82 13.26
N THR A 166 -15.49 -7.30 14.16
CA THR A 166 -16.67 -8.10 13.81
C THR A 166 -17.72 -7.24 13.10
N ALA A 167 -18.74 -7.89 12.52
CA ALA A 167 -19.87 -7.21 11.88
C ALA A 167 -20.66 -6.32 12.84
N ASP A 168 -20.64 -6.62 14.15
CA ASP A 168 -21.21 -5.79 15.22
C ASP A 168 -20.22 -4.75 15.78
N ALA A 169 -19.17 -4.41 15.02
CA ALA A 169 -18.17 -3.39 15.33
C ALA A 169 -17.42 -3.58 16.66
N LYS A 170 -17.20 -4.84 17.07
CA LYS A 170 -16.35 -5.17 18.23
C LYS A 170 -14.95 -5.55 17.78
N LEU A 171 -13.95 -5.09 18.52
CA LEU A 171 -12.55 -5.46 18.31
C LEU A 171 -12.32 -6.93 18.76
N ARG A 172 -11.50 -7.64 18.00
CA ARG A 172 -11.06 -9.03 18.26
C ARG A 172 -9.60 -9.20 17.92
#